data_AF-M6CDI6-F1
#
_entry.id   AF-M6CDI6-F1
#
_cell.length_a   1.000
_cell.length_b   1.000
_cell.length_c   1.000
_cell.angle_alpha   90.00
_cell.angle_beta   90.00
_cell.angle_gamma   90.00
#
_symmetry.space_group_name_H-M   'P 1'
#
loop_
_entity.id
_entity.type
_entity.pdbx_description
1 polymer ?
#
loop_
_entity_poly.entity_id
_entity_poly.type
_entity_poly.pdbx_seq_one_letter_code
_entity_poly.pdbx_strand_id
1 'polypeptide(L)'
;MKQLSEIIPNAFDFIRVCGALNNIVYLYSYDEVLKLEGRESLKGTLRETYRRCLNLLDRLGATSSQGLEQARGIRTILQTYQYCSESLELSLEEIRDVLFRVGDDLKIDPFTRGAVCGAQWKLNLALADAILIQLNSFYDSSILGDFLSGLFLIARETVQRDKILLTALNNRISELSYVEFLEALPALRMAFTFFTPREKHRIGRNLFEIIKPPVNGLTDRKDLKTVLRAIEFERILFENASKYGTRIT
;
A
#
# COMPACT_ATOMS: atom_id res chain seq x y z
N MET A 1 30.44 12.97 14.27
CA MET A 1 29.36 12.63 15.22
C MET A 1 28.79 13.85 15.94
N LYS A 2 29.57 14.61 16.74
CA LYS A 2 29.07 15.80 17.47
C LYS A 2 28.33 16.85 16.62
N GLN A 3 28.84 17.19 15.43
CA GLN A 3 28.16 18.13 14.54
C GLN A 3 26.81 17.62 14.02
N LEU A 4 26.65 16.31 13.82
CA LEU A 4 25.39 15.73 13.34
C LEU A 4 24.31 15.77 14.42
N SER A 5 24.67 15.42 15.67
CA SER A 5 23.76 15.48 16.82
C SER A 5 23.29 16.91 17.13
N GLU A 6 24.06 17.95 16.78
CA GLU A 6 23.67 19.35 16.94
C GLU A 6 22.76 19.88 15.82
N ILE A 7 22.88 19.32 14.60
CA ILE A 7 22.12 19.77 13.43
C ILE A 7 20.75 19.08 13.33
N ILE A 8 20.66 17.79 13.67
CA ILE A 8 19.42 16.99 13.55
C ILE A 8 18.21 17.63 14.26
N PRO A 9 18.31 18.15 15.50
CA PRO A 9 17.18 18.79 16.18
C PRO A 9 16.64 20.04 15.47
N ASN A 10 17.47 20.70 14.66
CA ASN A 10 17.15 21.94 13.96
C ASN A 10 16.72 21.72 12.50
N ALA A 11 16.72 20.48 12.00
CA ALA A 11 16.33 20.19 10.63
C ALA A 11 14.80 20.23 10.48
N PHE A 12 14.28 21.00 9.52
CA PHE A 12 12.84 21.18 9.30
C PHE A 12 12.27 20.40 8.10
N ASP A 13 13.13 19.81 7.27
CA ASP A 13 12.73 19.11 6.04
C ASP A 13 12.59 17.61 6.30
N PHE A 14 11.34 17.13 6.32
CA PHE A 14 11.01 15.72 6.56
C PHE A 14 11.76 14.76 5.62
N ILE A 15 11.80 15.07 4.32
CA ILE A 15 12.39 14.19 3.30
C ILE A 15 13.89 14.08 3.53
N ARG A 16 14.58 15.20 3.78
CA ARG A 16 16.02 15.20 4.03
C ARG A 16 16.39 14.46 5.31
N VAL A 17 15.63 14.65 6.39
CA VAL A 17 15.89 13.95 7.65
C VAL A 17 15.64 12.44 7.49
N CYS A 18 14.62 12.02 6.75
CA CYS A 18 14.43 10.60 6.41
C CYS A 18 15.55 10.04 5.53
N GLY A 19 16.09 10.84 4.60
CA GLY A 19 17.28 10.47 3.82
C GLY A 19 18.51 10.26 4.70
N ALA A 20 18.72 11.16 5.67
CA ALA A 20 19.78 11.01 6.66
C ALA A 20 19.57 9.76 7.53
N LEU A 21 18.35 9.51 8.00
CA LEU A 21 17.98 8.31 8.75
C LEU A 21 18.38 7.04 7.97
N ASN A 22 18.01 6.96 6.69
CA ASN A 22 18.34 5.81 5.84
C ASN A 22 19.85 5.56 5.75
N ASN A 23 20.65 6.62 5.60
CA ASN A 23 22.10 6.52 5.55
C ASN A 23 22.70 6.08 6.90
N ILE A 24 22.17 6.59 8.01
CA ILE A 24 22.63 6.23 9.36
C ILE A 24 22.27 4.77 9.67
N VAL A 25 21.06 4.31 9.29
CA VAL A 25 20.66 2.90 9.41
C VAL A 25 21.59 2.00 8.61
N TYR A 26 21.92 2.38 7.37
CA TYR A 26 22.89 1.63 6.58
C TYR A 26 24.23 1.51 7.31
N LEU A 27 24.79 2.61 7.83
CA LEU A 27 26.04 2.57 8.60
C LEU A 27 25.92 1.70 9.85
N TYR A 28 24.81 1.81 10.59
CA TYR A 28 24.57 1.02 11.80
C TYR A 28 24.49 -0.48 11.53
N SER A 29 23.83 -0.89 10.45
CA SER A 29 23.72 -2.30 10.05
C SER A 29 25.08 -2.89 9.61
N TYR A 30 25.92 -2.12 8.90
CA TYR A 30 27.24 -2.59 8.45
C TYR A 30 28.32 -2.52 9.52
N ASP A 31 28.07 -1.83 10.63
CA ASP A 31 28.99 -1.76 11.74
C ASP A 31 29.20 -3.13 12.43
N GLU A 32 28.34 -4.14 12.20
CA GLU A 32 28.59 -5.52 12.66
C GLU A 32 29.79 -6.15 11.94
N VAL A 33 30.00 -5.74 10.69
CA VAL A 33 31.07 -6.25 9.83
C VAL A 33 32.33 -5.41 9.98
N LEU A 34 32.18 -4.09 10.16
CA LEU A 34 33.30 -3.13 10.13
C LEU A 34 33.94 -2.87 11.50
N LYS A 35 33.31 -3.26 12.62
CA LYS A 35 33.79 -3.01 13.99
C LYS A 35 34.25 -1.56 14.20
N LEU A 36 33.44 -0.59 13.78
CA LEU A 36 33.79 0.81 13.90
C LEU A 36 33.86 1.20 15.39
N GLU A 37 34.87 1.99 15.74
CA GLU A 37 34.92 2.63 17.04
C GLU A 37 33.78 3.66 17.15
N GLY A 38 32.87 3.49 18.11
CA GLY A 38 31.82 4.48 18.40
C GLY A 38 30.37 4.04 18.22
N ARG A 39 30.05 2.73 18.22
CA ARG A 39 28.68 2.19 18.17
C ARG A 39 27.66 2.92 19.03
N GLU A 40 27.98 3.20 20.29
CA GLU A 40 27.06 3.86 21.22
C GLU A 40 26.71 5.29 20.78
N SER A 41 27.67 6.02 20.21
CA SER A 41 27.42 7.35 19.67
C SER A 41 26.51 7.31 18.42
N LEU A 42 26.62 6.25 17.63
CA LEU A 42 25.77 6.02 16.45
C LEU A 42 24.36 5.60 16.86
N LYS A 43 24.22 4.73 17.87
CA LYS A 43 22.94 4.33 18.47
C LYS A 43 22.16 5.57 18.92
N GLY A 44 22.80 6.47 19.67
CA GLY A 44 22.17 7.73 20.11
C GLY A 44 21.76 8.64 18.95
N THR A 45 22.64 8.84 17.97
CA THR A 45 22.34 9.69 16.80
C THR A 45 21.20 9.12 15.96
N LEU A 46 21.18 7.79 15.78
CA LEU A 46 20.14 7.10 15.03
C LEU A 46 18.77 7.24 15.73
N ARG A 47 18.72 7.01 17.05
CA ARG A 47 17.52 7.17 17.86
C ARG A 47 16.96 8.60 17.78
N GLU A 48 17.81 9.62 17.91
CA GLU A 48 17.39 11.01 17.82
C GLU A 48 16.93 11.41 16.40
N THR A 49 17.59 10.90 15.37
CA THR A 49 17.15 11.11 13.98
C THR A 49 15.79 10.47 13.74
N TYR A 50 15.57 9.25 14.23
CA TYR A 50 14.29 8.57 14.13
C TYR A 50 13.16 9.34 14.82
N ARG A 51 13.38 9.79 16.06
CA ARG A 51 12.42 10.64 16.79
C ARG A 51 12.14 11.95 16.06
N ARG A 52 13.17 12.56 15.45
CA ARG A 52 12.98 13.76 14.64
C ARG A 52 12.13 13.49 13.40
N CYS A 53 12.32 12.38 12.71
CA CYS A 53 11.48 11.97 11.60
C CYS A 53 10.01 11.83 12.02
N LEU A 54 9.73 11.19 13.17
CA LEU A 54 8.37 11.07 13.71
C LEU A 54 7.76 12.44 14.02
N ASN A 55 8.49 13.33 14.68
CA ASN A 55 8.03 14.69 14.98
C ASN A 55 7.74 15.52 13.73
N LEU A 56 8.54 15.36 12.66
CA LEU A 56 8.31 16.04 11.39
C LEU A 56 7.14 15.44 10.61
N LEU A 57 6.96 14.12 10.68
CA LEU A 57 5.80 13.43 10.11
C LEU A 57 4.49 13.92 10.74
N ASP A 58 4.46 14.04 12.07
CA ASP A 58 3.31 14.53 12.84
C ASP A 58 2.95 16.00 12.55
N ARG A 59 3.89 16.75 11.97
CA ARG A 59 3.75 18.17 11.63
C ARG A 59 3.70 18.41 10.13
N LEU A 60 3.49 17.36 9.32
CA LEU A 60 3.30 17.55 7.88
C LEU A 60 2.10 18.46 7.65
N GLY A 61 2.33 19.56 6.93
CA GLY A 61 1.27 20.44 6.47
C GLY A 61 0.60 19.91 5.20
N ALA A 62 -0.52 20.53 4.83
CA ALA A 62 -1.22 20.28 3.58
C ALA A 62 -0.32 20.64 2.38
N THR A 63 0.42 19.66 1.83
CA THR A 63 1.28 19.89 0.66
C THR A 63 1.10 18.76 -0.35
N SER A 64 0.46 19.10 -1.48
CA SER A 64 -0.03 18.19 -2.52
C SER A 64 0.98 17.86 -3.63
N SER A 65 2.29 18.05 -3.43
CA SER A 65 3.29 17.83 -4.50
C SER A 65 4.43 16.87 -4.15
N GLN A 66 4.46 16.33 -2.93
CA GLN A 66 5.58 15.48 -2.48
C GLN A 66 5.14 14.14 -1.88
N GLY A 67 3.89 13.71 -2.09
CA GLY A 67 3.32 12.49 -1.49
C GLY A 67 4.19 11.24 -1.69
N LEU A 68 4.78 11.05 -2.87
CA LEU A 68 5.69 9.91 -3.12
C LEU A 68 6.96 9.95 -2.26
N GLU A 69 7.63 11.11 -2.17
CA GLU A 69 8.86 11.23 -1.37
C GLU A 69 8.56 11.18 0.13
N GLN A 70 7.42 11.74 0.56
CA GLN A 70 6.93 11.60 1.92
C GLN A 70 6.66 10.13 2.27
N ALA A 71 5.99 9.40 1.39
CA ALA A 71 5.72 7.97 1.56
C ALA A 71 7.00 7.12 1.59
N ARG A 72 8.04 7.51 0.82
CA ARG A 72 9.38 6.89 0.93
C ARG A 72 9.99 7.13 2.31
N GLY A 73 9.87 8.34 2.86
CA GLY A 73 10.29 8.65 4.22
C GLY A 73 9.57 7.84 5.28
N ILE A 74 8.24 7.69 5.16
CA ILE A 74 7.43 6.83 6.04
C ILE A 74 7.91 5.37 5.99
N ARG A 75 8.23 4.85 4.80
CA ARG A 75 8.81 3.52 4.67
C ARG A 75 10.16 3.39 5.38
N THR A 76 11.02 4.40 5.33
CA THR A 76 12.29 4.41 6.07
C THR A 76 12.06 4.39 7.59
N ILE A 77 11.10 5.16 8.10
CA ILE A 77 10.71 5.15 9.52
C ILE A 77 10.24 3.74 9.90
N LEU A 78 9.32 3.16 9.11
CA LEU A 78 8.78 1.83 9.35
C LEU A 78 9.87 0.76 9.37
N GLN A 79 10.77 0.76 8.38
CA GLN A 79 11.87 -0.19 8.30
C GLN A 79 12.83 -0.05 9.49
N THR A 80 13.18 1.19 9.86
CA THR A 80 13.98 1.46 11.05
C THR A 80 13.34 0.86 12.29
N TYR A 81 12.03 1.05 12.47
CA TYR A 81 11.31 0.47 13.59
C TYR A 81 11.33 -1.08 13.54
N GLN A 82 11.01 -1.68 12.39
CA GLN A 82 10.94 -3.13 12.25
C GLN A 82 12.28 -3.85 12.49
N TYR A 83 13.40 -3.23 12.11
CA TYR A 83 14.72 -3.87 12.21
C TYR A 83 15.55 -3.42 13.40
N CYS A 84 15.25 -2.26 13.98
CA CYS A 84 16.09 -1.65 15.02
C CYS A 84 15.34 -1.26 16.29
N SER A 85 14.05 -1.60 16.45
CA SER A 85 13.27 -1.23 17.64
C SER A 85 13.87 -1.75 18.94
N GLU A 86 14.27 -3.02 18.99
CA GLU A 86 14.86 -3.63 20.19
C GLU A 86 16.23 -3.01 20.50
N SER A 87 17.10 -2.91 19.50
CA SER A 87 18.46 -2.40 19.70
C SER A 87 18.50 -0.91 20.06
N LEU A 88 17.55 -0.13 19.55
CA LEU A 88 17.40 1.30 19.81
C LEU A 88 16.36 1.62 20.90
N GLU A 89 15.72 0.64 21.52
CA GLU A 89 14.63 0.82 22.50
C GLU A 89 13.55 1.81 22.00
N LEU A 90 13.07 1.61 20.76
CA LEU A 90 12.04 2.46 20.15
C LEU A 90 10.65 2.08 20.67
N SER A 91 9.84 3.08 21.02
CA SER A 91 8.47 2.86 21.51
C SER A 91 7.50 2.56 20.35
N LEU A 92 6.72 1.49 20.50
CA LEU A 92 5.58 1.21 19.61
C LEU A 92 4.51 2.30 19.70
N GLU A 93 4.30 2.85 20.90
CA GLU A 93 3.27 3.84 21.18
C GLU A 93 3.59 5.16 20.48
N GLU A 94 4.86 5.58 20.49
CA GLU A 94 5.31 6.82 19.81
C GLU A 94 5.02 6.78 18.30
N ILE A 95 5.40 5.69 17.62
CA ILE A 95 5.12 5.55 16.18
C ILE A 95 3.64 5.37 15.92
N ARG A 96 2.94 4.58 16.73
CA ARG A 96 1.49 4.35 16.60
C ARG A 96 0.73 5.66 16.63
N ASP A 97 0.97 6.49 17.64
CA ASP A 97 0.21 7.70 17.87
C ASP A 97 0.40 8.71 16.74
N VAL A 98 1.62 8.84 16.21
CA VAL A 98 1.90 9.67 15.02
C VAL A 98 1.19 9.12 13.78
N LEU A 99 1.25 7.80 13.54
CA LEU A 99 0.59 7.21 12.39
C LEU A 99 -0.93 7.39 12.44
N PHE A 100 -1.58 7.25 13.61
CA PHE A 100 -3.01 7.51 13.71
C PHE A 100 -3.37 8.97 13.45
N ARG A 101 -2.65 9.93 14.06
CA ARG A 101 -2.90 11.36 13.83
C ARG A 101 -2.77 11.75 12.35
N VAL A 102 -1.71 11.29 11.69
CA VAL A 102 -1.45 11.59 10.27
C VAL A 102 -2.45 10.88 9.34
N GLY A 103 -2.86 9.66 9.67
CA GLY A 103 -3.85 8.93 8.88
C GLY A 103 -5.24 9.58 8.89
N ASP A 104 -5.61 10.16 10.03
CA ASP A 104 -6.93 10.76 10.26
C ASP A 104 -7.03 12.24 9.81
N ASP A 105 -5.90 12.93 9.62
CA ASP A 105 -5.91 14.32 9.13
C ASP A 105 -6.20 14.38 7.61
N LEU A 106 -7.45 14.72 7.26
CA LEU A 106 -7.91 14.87 5.88
C LEU A 106 -7.19 15.96 5.08
N LYS A 107 -6.46 16.87 5.74
CA LYS A 107 -5.68 17.92 5.06
C LYS A 107 -4.37 17.39 4.48
N ILE A 108 -3.91 16.23 4.97
CA ILE A 108 -2.70 15.59 4.48
C ILE A 108 -2.98 14.93 3.13
N ASP A 109 -1.99 15.00 2.26
CA ASP A 109 -2.04 14.43 0.92
C ASP A 109 -2.52 12.97 0.93
N PRO A 110 -3.49 12.58 0.07
CA PRO A 110 -4.02 11.22 0.04
C PRO A 110 -2.96 10.14 -0.11
N PHE A 111 -1.91 10.38 -0.91
CA PHE A 111 -0.81 9.43 -1.08
C PHE A 111 -0.09 9.19 0.24
N THR A 112 0.22 10.25 0.98
CA THR A 112 0.88 10.16 2.29
C THR A 112 0.00 9.44 3.30
N ARG A 113 -1.31 9.74 3.34
CA ARG A 113 -2.28 9.03 4.19
C ARG A 113 -2.36 7.54 3.86
N GLY A 114 -2.34 7.20 2.58
CA GLY A 114 -2.27 5.81 2.11
C GLY A 114 -1.03 5.08 2.61
N ALA A 115 0.13 5.73 2.54
CA ALA A 115 1.39 5.19 3.05
C ALA A 115 1.31 4.93 4.57
N VAL A 116 0.79 5.90 5.34
CA VAL A 116 0.58 5.74 6.78
C VAL A 116 -0.37 4.58 7.10
N CYS A 117 -1.48 4.44 6.37
CA CYS A 117 -2.38 3.29 6.49
C CYS A 117 -1.63 1.96 6.27
N GLY A 118 -0.78 1.91 5.23
CA GLY A 118 0.08 0.75 4.99
C GLY A 118 1.07 0.46 6.12
N ALA A 119 1.62 1.49 6.76
CA ALA A 119 2.52 1.36 7.90
C ALA A 119 1.80 0.84 9.15
N GLN A 120 0.62 1.38 9.46
CA GLN A 120 -0.25 0.89 10.54
C GLN A 120 -0.52 -0.62 10.36
N TRP A 121 -0.74 -1.05 9.13
CA TRP A 121 -1.01 -2.45 8.84
C TRP A 121 0.22 -3.35 8.99
N LYS A 122 1.38 -2.91 8.48
CA LYS A 122 2.65 -3.63 8.65
C LYS A 122 3.07 -3.78 10.11
N LEU A 123 2.58 -2.90 11.00
CA LEU A 123 2.80 -2.97 12.44
C LEU A 123 1.66 -3.65 13.22
N ASN A 124 0.63 -4.19 12.54
CA ASN A 124 -0.57 -4.77 13.15
C ASN A 124 -1.28 -3.82 14.14
N LEU A 125 -1.24 -2.51 13.87
CA LEU A 125 -1.85 -1.48 14.72
C LEU A 125 -3.33 -1.25 14.42
N ALA A 126 -3.74 -1.51 13.17
CA ALA A 126 -5.12 -1.36 12.75
C ALA A 126 -5.90 -2.66 12.99
N LEU A 127 -7.03 -2.57 13.68
CA LEU A 127 -8.06 -3.61 13.63
C LEU A 127 -8.62 -3.66 12.20
N ALA A 128 -8.92 -4.86 11.69
CA ALA A 128 -9.40 -5.04 10.31
C ALA A 128 -10.58 -4.12 9.95
N ASP A 129 -11.46 -3.84 10.91
CA ASP A 129 -12.62 -2.97 10.74
C ASP A 129 -12.26 -1.49 10.55
N ALA A 130 -11.18 -1.01 11.17
CA ALA A 130 -10.74 0.38 11.06
C ALA A 130 -10.27 0.72 9.63
N ILE A 131 -9.71 -0.26 8.92
CA ILE A 131 -9.27 -0.11 7.52
C ILE A 131 -10.48 -0.03 6.59
N LEU A 132 -11.50 -0.85 6.82
CA LEU A 132 -12.75 -0.74 6.06
C LEU A 132 -13.40 0.62 6.29
N ILE A 133 -13.40 1.13 7.51
CA ILE A 133 -13.89 2.48 7.83
C ILE A 133 -13.06 3.54 7.09
N GLN A 134 -11.73 3.45 7.11
CA GLN A 134 -10.87 4.39 6.36
C GLN A 134 -11.08 4.28 4.85
N LEU A 135 -11.10 3.10 4.26
CA LEU A 135 -11.40 2.90 2.84
C LEU A 135 -12.78 3.45 2.46
N ASN A 136 -13.79 3.21 3.29
CA ASN A 136 -15.14 3.70 3.09
C ASN A 136 -15.25 5.21 3.33
N SER A 137 -14.32 5.83 4.07
CA SER A 137 -14.26 7.29 4.27
C SER A 137 -13.79 8.04 3.03
N PHE A 138 -13.16 7.35 2.06
CA PHE A 138 -12.81 7.94 0.77
C PHE A 138 -14.03 7.92 -0.15
N TYR A 139 -14.86 8.96 0.02
CA TYR A 139 -16.05 9.17 -0.81
C TYR A 139 -15.73 9.76 -2.18
N ASP A 140 -14.61 10.46 -2.31
CA ASP A 140 -14.20 11.11 -3.54
C ASP A 140 -13.38 10.15 -4.42
N SER A 141 -13.88 9.88 -5.63
CA SER A 141 -13.26 9.01 -6.62
C SER A 141 -11.89 9.55 -7.08
N SER A 142 -11.70 10.87 -7.03
CA SER A 142 -10.48 11.54 -7.49
C SER A 142 -9.27 11.26 -6.60
N ILE A 143 -9.47 11.00 -5.30
CA ILE A 143 -8.39 10.77 -4.32
C ILE A 143 -8.08 9.29 -4.07
N LEU A 144 -8.98 8.39 -4.47
CA LEU A 144 -8.86 6.95 -4.21
C LEU A 144 -7.57 6.37 -4.79
N GLY A 145 -7.23 6.74 -6.03
CA GLY A 145 -6.03 6.21 -6.70
C GLY A 145 -4.72 6.64 -6.03
N ASP A 146 -4.64 7.89 -5.56
CA ASP A 146 -3.47 8.40 -4.85
C ASP A 146 -3.31 7.74 -3.48
N PHE A 147 -4.41 7.60 -2.73
CA PHE A 147 -4.42 6.85 -1.49
C PHE A 147 -3.94 5.40 -1.67
N LEU A 148 -4.47 4.69 -2.68
CA LEU A 148 -4.05 3.32 -2.97
C LEU A 148 -2.58 3.26 -3.40
N SER A 149 -2.09 4.26 -4.12
CA SER A 149 -0.67 4.35 -4.50
C SER A 149 0.25 4.37 -3.27
N GLY A 150 -0.07 5.19 -2.27
CA GLY A 150 0.63 5.22 -0.99
C GLY A 150 0.56 3.91 -0.22
N LEU A 151 -0.64 3.33 -0.12
CA LEU A 151 -0.88 2.05 0.54
C LEU A 151 -0.05 0.93 -0.10
N PHE A 152 -0.08 0.83 -1.43
CA PHE A 152 0.63 -0.21 -2.18
C PHE A 152 2.14 -0.03 -2.14
N LEU A 153 2.66 1.19 -1.99
CA LEU A 153 4.10 1.42 -1.79
C LEU A 153 4.64 0.73 -0.53
N ILE A 154 3.84 0.66 0.54
CA ILE A 154 4.26 0.17 1.85
C ILE A 154 3.75 -1.25 2.14
N ALA A 155 2.48 -1.52 1.87
CA ALA A 155 1.79 -2.76 2.28
C ALA A 155 1.49 -3.71 1.12
N ARG A 156 2.20 -3.61 -0.02
CA ARG A 156 1.98 -4.40 -1.25
C ARG A 156 1.71 -5.88 -1.01
N GLU A 157 2.51 -6.52 -0.18
CA GLU A 157 2.41 -7.95 0.10
C GLU A 157 1.20 -8.30 0.95
N THR A 158 0.89 -7.43 1.92
CA THR A 158 -0.23 -7.58 2.85
C THR A 158 -1.54 -7.45 2.09
N VAL A 159 -1.66 -6.41 1.25
CA VAL A 159 -2.81 -6.17 0.35
C VAL A 159 -3.14 -7.40 -0.49
N GLN A 160 -2.13 -8.05 -1.05
CA GLN A 160 -2.33 -9.21 -1.92
C GLN A 160 -2.83 -10.46 -1.20
N ARG A 161 -2.55 -10.58 0.10
CA ARG A 161 -2.92 -11.76 0.91
C ARG A 161 -4.29 -11.59 1.58
N ASP A 162 -4.72 -10.36 1.80
CA ASP A 162 -5.98 -10.06 2.47
C ASP A 162 -7.16 -10.08 1.50
N LYS A 163 -7.96 -11.15 1.58
CA LYS A 163 -9.17 -11.31 0.77
C LYS A 163 -10.28 -10.34 1.16
N ILE A 164 -10.37 -9.94 2.43
CA ILE A 164 -11.39 -9.00 2.91
C ILE A 164 -11.13 -7.63 2.28
N LEU A 165 -9.87 -7.19 2.30
CA LEU A 165 -9.48 -5.93 1.66
C LEU A 165 -9.74 -5.94 0.16
N LEU A 166 -9.31 -7.00 -0.54
CA LEU A 166 -9.53 -7.10 -1.99
C LEU A 166 -11.03 -7.09 -2.33
N THR A 167 -11.87 -7.69 -1.49
CA THR A 167 -13.33 -7.65 -1.63
C THR A 167 -13.87 -6.23 -1.43
N ALA A 168 -13.42 -5.53 -0.39
CA ALA A 168 -13.83 -4.16 -0.12
C ALA A 168 -13.42 -3.20 -1.25
N LEU A 169 -12.19 -3.32 -1.75
CA LEU A 169 -11.71 -2.55 -2.91
C LEU A 169 -12.52 -2.86 -4.17
N ASN A 170 -12.82 -4.14 -4.43
CA ASN A 170 -13.64 -4.54 -5.56
C ASN A 170 -15.04 -3.92 -5.48
N ASN A 171 -15.70 -4.01 -4.33
CA ASN A 171 -17.03 -3.45 -4.12
C ASN A 171 -17.01 -1.93 -4.31
N ARG A 172 -16.03 -1.24 -3.70
CA ARG A 172 -15.91 0.21 -3.79
C ARG A 172 -15.69 0.69 -5.23
N ILE A 173 -14.83 0.02 -5.99
CA ILE A 173 -14.60 0.35 -7.40
C ILE A 173 -15.85 0.03 -8.24
N SER A 174 -16.60 -1.02 -7.90
CA SER A 174 -17.83 -1.42 -8.60
C SER A 174 -19.01 -0.49 -8.33
N GLU A 175 -18.98 0.25 -7.21
CA GLU A 175 -19.98 1.26 -6.86
C GLU A 175 -19.79 2.59 -7.61
N LEU A 176 -18.61 2.84 -8.18
CA LEU A 176 -18.33 4.06 -8.94
C LEU A 176 -19.23 4.12 -10.19
N SER A 177 -19.84 5.29 -10.43
CA SER A 177 -20.48 5.57 -11.71
C SER A 177 -19.45 5.57 -12.85
N TYR A 178 -19.94 5.49 -14.08
CA TYR A 178 -19.07 5.50 -15.26
C TYR A 178 -18.16 6.74 -15.31
N VAL A 179 -18.67 7.91 -14.93
CA VAL A 179 -17.90 9.18 -14.93
C VAL A 179 -16.84 9.15 -13.84
N GLU A 180 -17.22 8.81 -12.61
CA GLU A 180 -16.29 8.71 -11.48
C GLU A 180 -15.19 7.67 -11.72
N PHE A 181 -15.53 6.54 -12.36
CA PHE A 181 -14.55 5.54 -12.74
C PHE A 181 -13.53 6.07 -13.74
N LEU A 182 -13.97 6.79 -14.78
CA LEU A 182 -13.06 7.38 -15.77
C LEU A 182 -12.15 8.45 -15.15
N GLU A 183 -12.65 9.23 -14.19
CA GLU A 183 -11.88 10.21 -13.43
C GLU A 183 -10.81 9.54 -12.55
N ALA A 184 -11.18 8.46 -11.85
CA ALA A 184 -10.26 7.71 -10.99
C ALA A 184 -9.24 6.85 -11.76
N LEU A 185 -9.58 6.46 -13.00
CA LEU A 185 -8.84 5.44 -13.77
C LEU A 185 -7.33 5.74 -13.94
N PRO A 186 -6.88 6.98 -14.24
CA PRO A 186 -5.45 7.26 -14.37
C PRO A 186 -4.69 7.01 -13.07
N ALA A 187 -5.20 7.52 -11.94
CA ALA A 187 -4.59 7.36 -10.62
C ALA A 187 -4.65 5.88 -10.15
N LEU A 188 -5.74 5.17 -10.44
CA LEU A 188 -5.84 3.73 -10.21
C LEU A 188 -4.78 2.96 -11.01
N ARG A 189 -4.63 3.24 -12.31
CA ARG A 189 -3.59 2.61 -13.14
C ARG A 189 -2.20 2.87 -12.56
N MET A 190 -1.95 4.09 -12.07
CA MET A 190 -0.69 4.44 -11.42
C MET A 190 -0.47 3.63 -10.14
N ALA A 191 -1.48 3.51 -9.27
CA ALA A 191 -1.39 2.70 -8.06
C ALA A 191 -1.00 1.24 -8.39
N PHE A 192 -1.59 0.66 -9.43
CA PHE A 192 -1.26 -0.70 -9.83
C PHE A 192 0.15 -0.85 -10.43
N THR A 193 0.89 0.22 -10.74
CA THR A 193 2.29 0.11 -11.18
C THR A 193 3.25 -0.38 -10.09
N PHE A 194 2.89 -0.24 -8.80
CA PHE A 194 3.69 -0.75 -7.69
C PHE A 194 3.74 -2.29 -7.63
N PHE A 195 2.84 -2.98 -8.33
CA PHE A 195 2.83 -4.44 -8.44
C PHE A 195 3.56 -4.94 -9.69
N THR A 196 4.38 -5.96 -9.50
CA THR A 196 4.97 -6.73 -10.60
C THR A 196 3.89 -7.49 -11.41
N PRO A 197 4.18 -7.93 -12.65
CA PRO A 197 3.23 -8.73 -13.43
C PRO A 197 2.74 -9.98 -12.71
N ARG A 198 3.62 -10.66 -11.95
CA ARG A 198 3.26 -11.86 -11.16
C ARG A 198 2.30 -11.53 -10.02
N GLU A 199 2.51 -10.40 -9.35
CA GLU A 199 1.63 -9.92 -8.27
C GLU A 199 0.26 -9.51 -8.81
N LYS A 200 0.20 -8.81 -9.95
CA LYS A 200 -1.05 -8.50 -10.64
C LYS A 200 -1.83 -9.76 -10.99
N HIS A 201 -1.16 -10.79 -11.51
CA HIS A 201 -1.79 -12.08 -11.80
C HIS A 201 -2.35 -12.74 -10.52
N ARG A 202 -1.64 -12.65 -9.38
CA ARG A 202 -2.13 -13.17 -8.09
C ARG A 202 -3.37 -12.40 -7.61
N ILE A 203 -3.36 -11.07 -7.68
CA ILE A 203 -4.52 -10.23 -7.35
C ILE A 203 -5.71 -10.62 -8.23
N GLY A 204 -5.50 -10.75 -9.54
CA GLY A 204 -6.54 -11.17 -10.48
C GLY A 204 -7.15 -12.53 -10.11
N ARG A 205 -6.33 -13.54 -9.79
CA ARG A 205 -6.85 -14.85 -9.34
C ARG A 205 -7.67 -14.75 -8.06
N ASN A 206 -7.20 -14.01 -7.07
CA ASN A 206 -7.94 -13.80 -5.82
C ASN A 206 -9.28 -13.09 -6.09
N LEU A 207 -9.30 -12.06 -6.94
CA LEU A 207 -10.53 -11.38 -7.34
C LEU A 207 -11.49 -12.31 -8.09
N PHE A 208 -11.00 -13.18 -8.97
CA PHE A 208 -11.85 -14.18 -9.62
C PHE A 208 -12.48 -15.16 -8.63
N GLU A 209 -11.79 -15.55 -7.56
CA GLU A 209 -12.39 -16.36 -6.50
C GLU A 209 -13.48 -15.60 -5.73
N ILE A 210 -13.29 -14.30 -5.51
CA ILE A 210 -14.24 -13.43 -4.80
C ILE A 210 -15.49 -13.15 -5.65
N ILE A 211 -15.29 -12.86 -6.94
CA ILE A 211 -16.36 -12.50 -7.90
C ILE A 211 -17.13 -13.75 -8.37
N LYS A 212 -16.52 -14.94 -8.29
CA LYS A 212 -17.21 -16.18 -8.66
C LYS A 212 -18.50 -16.28 -7.84
N PRO A 213 -19.68 -16.34 -8.48
CA PRO A 213 -20.89 -16.65 -7.76
C PRO A 213 -20.69 -18.02 -7.08
N PRO A 214 -21.26 -18.24 -5.89
CA PRO A 214 -21.18 -19.55 -5.25
C PRO A 214 -21.64 -20.60 -6.27
N VAL A 215 -20.80 -21.61 -6.50
CA VAL A 215 -21.13 -22.77 -7.36
C VAL A 215 -22.24 -23.62 -6.72
N ASN A 216 -22.84 -23.16 -5.62
CA ASN A 216 -24.01 -23.76 -4.96
C ASN A 216 -25.32 -23.38 -5.68
N GLY A 217 -25.36 -23.63 -6.99
CA GLY A 217 -26.54 -23.36 -7.83
C GLY A 217 -26.41 -23.83 -9.28
N LEU A 218 -25.34 -24.54 -9.65
CA LEU A 218 -25.28 -25.26 -10.93
C LEU A 218 -25.87 -26.67 -10.84
N THR A 219 -26.53 -26.98 -9.72
CA THR A 219 -27.40 -28.15 -9.59
C THR A 219 -28.85 -27.71 -9.74
N ASP A 220 -29.42 -28.13 -10.86
CA ASP A 220 -30.84 -28.43 -11.04
C ASP A 220 -31.80 -27.33 -11.51
N ARG A 221 -31.51 -26.78 -12.70
CA ARG A 221 -32.42 -26.69 -13.86
C ARG A 221 -31.80 -25.76 -14.90
N LYS A 222 -30.88 -26.29 -15.72
CA LYS A 222 -30.55 -25.62 -16.98
C LYS A 222 -31.77 -25.83 -17.88
N ASP A 223 -32.54 -24.78 -18.12
CA ASP A 223 -33.60 -24.77 -19.14
C ASP A 223 -33.01 -25.37 -20.43
N LEU A 224 -33.66 -26.40 -20.98
CA LEU A 224 -33.15 -27.17 -22.12
C LEU A 224 -32.80 -26.25 -23.30
N LYS A 225 -33.56 -25.14 -23.43
CA LYS A 225 -33.33 -24.09 -24.42
C LYS A 225 -31.98 -23.38 -24.26
N THR A 226 -31.52 -23.16 -23.03
CA THR A 226 -30.24 -22.50 -22.75
C THR A 226 -29.07 -23.42 -23.08
N VAL A 227 -29.20 -24.72 -22.80
CA VAL A 227 -28.21 -25.73 -23.19
C VAL A 227 -28.12 -25.85 -24.71
N LEU A 228 -29.26 -25.93 -25.38
CA LEU A 228 -29.31 -26.01 -26.84
C LEU A 228 -28.72 -24.76 -27.51
N ARG A 229 -29.01 -23.56 -26.99
CA ARG A 229 -28.40 -22.32 -27.48
C ARG A 229 -26.89 -22.27 -27.28
N ALA A 230 -26.38 -22.77 -26.15
CA ALA A 230 -24.95 -22.82 -25.90
C ALA A 230 -24.25 -23.79 -26.87
N ILE A 231 -24.82 -24.97 -27.12
CA ILE A 231 -24.30 -25.95 -28.08
C ILE A 231 -24.33 -25.39 -29.51
N GLU A 232 -25.41 -24.71 -29.89
CA GLU A 232 -25.53 -24.10 -31.22
C GLU A 232 -24.53 -22.97 -31.43
N PHE A 233 -24.34 -22.12 -30.41
CA PHE A 233 -23.32 -21.08 -30.42
C PHE A 233 -21.90 -21.67 -30.54
N GLU A 234 -21.61 -22.73 -29.79
CA GLU A 234 -20.32 -23.43 -29.82
C GLU A 234 -20.05 -24.04 -31.21
N ARG A 235 -21.07 -24.65 -31.83
CA ARG A 235 -20.98 -25.15 -33.22
C ARG A 235 -20.66 -24.04 -34.22
N ILE A 236 -21.37 -22.91 -34.13
CA ILE A 236 -21.14 -21.75 -35.02
C ILE A 236 -19.72 -21.19 -34.84
N LEU A 237 -19.24 -21.14 -33.60
CA LEU A 237 -17.91 -20.64 -33.27
C LEU A 237 -16.82 -21.56 -33.88
N PHE A 238 -16.97 -22.88 -33.76
CA PHE A 238 -16.03 -23.84 -34.35
C PHE A 238 -16.09 -23.88 -35.87
N GLU A 239 -17.27 -23.82 -36.47
CA GLU A 239 -17.42 -23.72 -37.93
C GLU A 239 -16.74 -22.45 -38.46
N ASN A 240 -16.93 -21.31 -37.82
CA ASN A 240 -16.29 -20.06 -38.22
C ASN A 240 -14.77 -20.08 -37.98
N ALA A 241 -14.29 -20.60 -36.85
CA ALA A 241 -12.86 -20.77 -36.60
C ALA A 241 -12.19 -21.64 -37.68
N SER A 242 -12.86 -22.72 -38.10
CA SER A 242 -12.37 -23.60 -39.18
C SER A 242 -12.27 -22.90 -40.53
N LYS A 243 -13.21 -22.00 -40.86
CA LYS A 243 -13.17 -21.18 -42.08
C LYS A 243 -11.98 -20.22 -42.13
N TYR A 244 -11.50 -19.77 -40.97
CA TYR A 244 -10.36 -18.85 -40.86
C TYR A 244 -9.05 -19.55 -40.46
N GLY A 245 -8.99 -20.89 -40.56
CA GLY A 245 -7.76 -21.66 -40.42
C GLY A 245 -7.26 -21.86 -38.97
N THR A 246 -8.03 -21.47 -37.97
CA THR A 246 -7.69 -21.72 -36.56
C THR A 246 -8.20 -23.09 -36.13
N ARG A 247 -7.32 -24.10 -36.16
CA ARG A 247 -7.58 -25.38 -35.49
C ARG A 247 -7.37 -25.21 -33.99
N ILE A 248 -8.45 -25.22 -33.22
CA ILE A 248 -8.42 -25.32 -31.77
C ILE A 248 -8.43 -26.81 -31.45
N THR A 249 -7.27 -27.37 -31.09
CA THR A 249 -7.15 -28.68 -30.43
C THR A 249 -7.47 -28.55 -28.95
#